data_AF-L9VM85-F1
#
_entry.id   AF-L9VM85-F1
#
_cell.length_a   1.000
_cell.length_b   1.000
_cell.length_c   1.000
_cell.angle_alpha   90.00
_cell.angle_beta   90.00
_cell.angle_gamma   90.00
#
_symmetry.space_group_name_H-M   'P 1'
#
loop_
_entity.id
_entity.type
_entity.pdbx_description
1 polymer ?
#
loop_
_entity_poly.entity_id
_entity_poly.type
_entity_poly.pdbx_seq_one_letter_code
_entity_poly.pdbx_strand_id
1 'polypeptide(L)'
;MAGLTTYEGTPIRTIIAQSIPDAEPDDTFVFLMGPYRLLDPSYLYPDAEYPLPSDPLAPDRSTGAPDEIEATLRTICERVSAETSTTVFIASVVEIPTKQEAERPECDETGMAVIDQSIAFAKASEGNAFVFTKAGLTTGAGAEAGAIPEYFRLRNDVGRLRDPRTFCIFAEATADSERNVYEPRFSSASIDEMDDAYDLRFRYFVDRPELVDTLVDFIEAYVVPLSSST
;
A
#
# COMPACT_ATOMS: atom_id res chain seq x y z
N MET A 1 6.84 -20.89 9.50
CA MET A 1 7.11 -19.42 9.49
C MET A 1 6.44 -18.81 10.70
N ALA A 2 7.06 -18.98 11.87
CA ALA A 2 6.71 -18.25 13.09
C ALA A 2 7.68 -17.06 13.17
N GLY A 3 7.20 -15.83 13.38
CA GLY A 3 8.10 -14.69 13.61
C GLY A 3 7.68 -13.28 13.14
N LEU A 4 6.49 -13.07 12.55
CA LEU A 4 6.07 -11.73 12.05
C LEU A 4 4.88 -11.14 12.81
N THR A 5 4.70 -11.52 14.07
CA THR A 5 3.67 -10.95 14.96
C THR A 5 4.25 -10.00 16.00
N THR A 6 5.55 -10.07 16.22
CA THR A 6 6.29 -9.27 17.19
C THR A 6 7.61 -8.82 16.60
N TYR A 7 8.07 -7.63 16.97
CA TYR A 7 9.41 -7.13 16.71
C TYR A 7 10.06 -6.79 18.05
N GLU A 8 11.25 -7.35 18.30
CA GLU A 8 11.98 -7.25 19.57
C GLU A 8 11.12 -7.53 20.83
N GLY A 9 10.15 -8.44 20.70
CA GLY A 9 9.23 -8.84 21.77
C GLY A 9 7.95 -7.99 21.87
N THR A 10 7.88 -6.86 21.19
CA THR A 10 6.69 -5.99 21.13
C THR A 10 5.77 -6.41 19.98
N PRO A 11 4.44 -6.54 20.19
CA PRO A 11 3.51 -6.83 19.09
C PRO A 11 3.59 -5.79 17.98
N ILE A 12 3.66 -6.22 16.71
CA ILE A 12 3.75 -5.32 15.55
C ILE A 12 2.58 -4.33 15.53
N ARG A 13 1.38 -4.80 15.85
CA ARG A 13 0.17 -3.97 15.96
C ARG A 13 0.31 -2.84 16.98
N THR A 14 0.96 -3.11 18.11
CA THR A 14 1.23 -2.08 19.12
C THR A 14 2.21 -1.03 18.60
N ILE A 15 3.23 -1.46 17.85
CA ILE A 15 4.19 -0.53 17.24
C ILE A 15 3.48 0.36 16.21
N ILE A 16 2.65 -0.21 15.34
CA ILE A 16 1.85 0.55 14.36
C ILE A 16 1.01 1.63 15.06
N ALA A 17 0.26 1.26 16.09
CA ALA A 17 -0.56 2.22 16.85
C ALA A 17 0.29 3.33 17.49
N GLN A 18 1.47 3.00 18.01
CA GLN A 18 2.36 3.98 18.63
C GLN A 18 3.02 4.93 17.63
N SER A 19 3.24 4.49 16.38
CA SER A 19 3.88 5.30 15.35
C SER A 19 2.91 6.26 14.64
N ILE A 20 1.60 6.08 14.80
CA ILE A 20 0.58 6.88 14.12
C ILE A 20 -0.11 7.79 15.14
N PRO A 21 -0.13 9.11 14.94
CA PRO A 21 -0.86 10.02 15.82
C PRO A 21 -2.34 9.62 15.95
N ASP A 22 -2.83 9.64 17.19
CA ASP A 22 -4.23 9.36 17.56
C ASP A 22 -4.75 7.93 17.25
N ALA A 23 -3.87 7.01 16.83
CA ALA A 23 -4.21 5.61 16.62
C ALA A 23 -4.22 4.81 17.93
N GLU A 24 -5.19 3.91 18.08
CA GLU A 24 -5.30 3.02 19.23
C GLU A 24 -5.03 1.56 18.84
N PRO A 25 -4.46 0.72 19.73
CA PRO A 25 -4.14 -0.67 19.40
C PRO A 25 -5.35 -1.54 18.99
N ASP A 26 -6.57 -1.14 19.28
CA ASP A 26 -7.81 -1.82 18.91
C ASP A 26 -8.47 -1.30 17.63
N ASP A 27 -7.89 -0.27 16.98
CA ASP A 27 -8.37 0.25 15.70
C ASP A 27 -8.41 -0.82 14.61
N THR A 28 -9.36 -0.70 13.66
CA THR A 28 -9.26 -1.45 12.41
C THR A 28 -8.17 -0.81 11.55
N PHE A 29 -7.06 -1.52 11.32
CA PHE A 29 -5.93 -1.04 10.55
C PHE A 29 -6.06 -1.43 9.07
N VAL A 30 -5.70 -0.50 8.19
CA VAL A 30 -5.60 -0.71 6.75
C VAL A 30 -4.21 -0.34 6.28
N PHE A 31 -3.49 -1.30 5.73
CA PHE A 31 -2.16 -1.08 5.19
C PHE A 31 -2.25 -0.68 3.71
N LEU A 32 -1.81 0.54 3.40
CA LEU A 32 -1.73 1.09 2.06
C LEU A 32 -0.29 0.94 1.52
N MET A 33 -0.16 0.18 0.45
CA MET A 33 1.08 -0.06 -0.27
C MET A 33 1.02 0.66 -1.61
N GLY A 34 2.09 1.35 -1.97
CA GLY A 34 2.14 2.13 -3.20
C GLY A 34 3.54 2.67 -3.47
N PRO A 35 3.75 3.35 -4.59
CA PRO A 35 5.04 3.93 -4.91
C PRO A 35 5.36 5.10 -3.98
N TYR A 36 6.55 5.10 -3.36
CA TYR A 36 7.02 6.26 -2.61
C TYR A 36 7.77 7.27 -3.48
N ARG A 37 8.28 6.82 -4.62
CA ARG A 37 8.93 7.67 -5.62
C ARG A 37 8.49 7.33 -7.03
N LEU A 38 8.56 8.34 -7.91
CA LEU A 38 8.44 8.14 -9.35
C LEU A 38 9.64 7.38 -9.90
N LEU A 39 9.44 6.71 -11.03
CA LEU A 39 10.55 6.23 -11.84
C LEU A 39 11.39 7.43 -12.31
N ASP A 40 12.64 7.50 -11.86
CA ASP A 40 13.62 8.47 -12.33
C ASP A 40 14.37 7.91 -13.55
N PRO A 41 14.14 8.43 -14.78
CA PRO A 41 14.81 7.93 -15.97
C PRO A 41 16.32 8.16 -15.97
N SER A 42 16.83 9.10 -15.15
CA SER A 42 18.26 9.38 -15.05
C SER A 42 19.06 8.19 -14.53
N TYR A 43 18.42 7.28 -13.78
CA TYR A 43 19.04 6.02 -13.36
C TYR A 43 19.43 5.13 -14.54
N LEU A 44 18.60 5.09 -15.59
CA LEU A 44 18.83 4.30 -16.79
C LEU A 44 19.62 5.07 -17.86
N TYR A 45 19.46 6.39 -17.88
CA TYR A 45 20.05 7.28 -18.87
C TYR A 45 20.70 8.49 -18.20
N PRO A 46 21.85 8.31 -17.52
CA PRO A 46 22.46 9.37 -16.71
C PRO A 46 22.94 10.58 -17.53
N ASP A 47 23.18 10.39 -18.83
CA ASP A 47 23.67 11.43 -19.75
C ASP A 47 22.54 12.17 -20.48
N ALA A 48 21.27 11.88 -20.18
CA ALA A 48 20.12 12.47 -20.85
C ALA A 48 19.15 13.11 -19.86
N GLU A 49 18.78 14.36 -20.12
CA GLU A 49 17.72 15.04 -19.36
C GLU A 49 16.35 14.57 -19.86
N TYR A 50 15.74 13.66 -19.10
CA TYR A 50 14.35 13.28 -19.29
C TYR A 50 13.48 13.88 -18.17
N PRO A 51 12.37 14.56 -18.50
CA PRO A 51 11.46 15.03 -17.48
C PRO A 51 10.84 13.84 -16.74
N LEU A 52 10.55 14.02 -15.45
CA LEU A 52 9.77 13.06 -14.70
C LEU A 52 8.40 12.86 -15.37
N PRO A 53 7.91 11.62 -15.47
CA PRO A 53 6.59 11.36 -16.01
C PRO A 53 5.49 12.00 -15.15
N SER A 54 4.39 12.39 -15.77
CA SER A 54 3.19 12.83 -15.04
C SER A 54 2.58 11.65 -14.28
N ASP A 55 2.16 11.89 -13.05
CA ASP A 55 1.51 10.89 -12.20
C ASP A 55 0.41 11.56 -11.35
N PRO A 56 -0.76 10.94 -11.17
CA PRO A 56 -1.83 11.51 -10.34
C PRO A 56 -1.42 11.70 -8.87
N LEU A 57 -0.46 10.92 -8.38
CA LEU A 57 0.03 10.97 -7.00
C LEU A 57 1.30 11.81 -6.83
N ALA A 58 1.97 12.22 -7.92
CA ALA A 58 3.10 13.14 -7.85
C ALA A 58 2.65 14.45 -7.20
N PRO A 59 3.30 14.94 -6.14
CA PRO A 59 2.89 16.14 -5.42
C PRO A 59 2.88 17.37 -6.31
N ASP A 60 2.11 18.38 -5.91
CA ASP A 60 2.12 19.67 -6.60
C ASP A 60 3.51 20.31 -6.46
N ARG A 61 4.00 20.97 -7.51
CA ARG A 61 5.35 21.56 -7.55
C ARG A 61 5.63 22.57 -6.42
N SER A 62 4.58 23.08 -5.77
CA SER A 62 4.67 24.02 -4.65
C SER A 62 4.68 23.34 -3.28
N THR A 63 4.41 22.04 -3.18
CA THR A 63 4.18 21.33 -1.91
C THR A 63 5.25 20.29 -1.57
N GLY A 64 6.11 19.91 -2.52
CA GLY A 64 7.17 18.93 -2.29
C GLY A 64 8.05 18.72 -3.52
N ALA A 65 9.05 17.83 -3.41
CA ALA A 65 9.80 17.42 -4.59
C ALA A 65 8.87 16.64 -5.55
N PRO A 66 8.93 16.86 -6.88
CA PRO A 66 7.96 16.27 -7.83
C PRO A 66 7.87 14.74 -7.82
N ASP A 67 8.89 14.05 -7.29
CA ASP A 67 8.94 12.59 -7.15
C ASP A 67 8.56 12.09 -5.75
N GLU A 68 8.25 12.96 -4.78
CA GLU A 68 7.97 12.61 -3.38
C GLU A 68 6.51 12.16 -3.17
N ILE A 69 6.15 11.04 -3.80
CA ILE A 69 4.80 10.46 -3.72
C ILE A 69 4.43 10.06 -2.28
N GLU A 70 5.43 9.71 -1.46
CA GLU A 70 5.22 9.33 -0.06
C GLU A 70 4.39 10.38 0.71
N ALA A 71 4.67 11.67 0.53
CA ALA A 71 3.92 12.74 1.19
C ALA A 71 2.44 12.76 0.75
N THR A 72 2.19 12.56 -0.55
CA THR A 72 0.82 12.44 -1.08
C THR A 72 0.08 11.25 -0.47
N LEU A 73 0.74 10.09 -0.36
CA LEU A 73 0.14 8.89 0.25
C LEU A 73 -0.17 9.10 1.73
N ARG A 74 0.68 9.82 2.47
CA ARG A 74 0.39 10.21 3.87
C ARG A 74 -0.89 11.04 3.97
N THR A 75 -1.05 12.06 3.13
CA THR A 75 -2.27 12.88 3.08
C THR A 75 -3.51 12.06 2.70
N ILE A 76 -3.37 11.09 1.79
CA ILE A 76 -4.47 10.18 1.44
C ILE A 76 -4.85 9.31 2.65
N CYS A 77 -3.88 8.72 3.35
CA CYS A 77 -4.12 7.94 4.56
C CYS A 77 -4.83 8.76 5.65
N GLU A 78 -4.36 9.98 5.92
CA GLU A 78 -5.00 10.88 6.89
C GLU A 78 -6.46 11.16 6.51
N ARG A 79 -6.73 11.46 5.24
CA ARG A 79 -8.08 11.76 4.77
C ARG A 79 -9.00 10.55 4.83
N VAL A 80 -8.56 9.39 4.36
CA VAL A 80 -9.36 8.15 4.41
C VAL A 80 -9.61 7.72 5.87
N SER A 81 -8.63 7.88 6.75
CA SER A 81 -8.81 7.59 8.19
C SER A 81 -9.82 8.53 8.83
N ALA A 82 -9.84 9.81 8.44
CA ALA A 82 -10.84 10.78 8.93
C ALA A 82 -12.26 10.52 8.40
N GLU A 83 -12.39 9.91 7.22
CA GLU A 83 -13.67 9.61 6.56
C GLU A 83 -14.23 8.23 6.93
N THR A 84 -13.44 7.37 7.60
CA THR A 84 -13.82 6.00 7.98
C THR A 84 -13.62 5.76 9.47
N SER A 85 -14.07 4.62 10.00
CA SER A 85 -13.73 4.19 11.38
C SER A 85 -12.43 3.37 11.44
N THR A 86 -11.46 3.68 10.59
CA THR A 86 -10.23 2.89 10.43
C THR A 86 -8.99 3.75 10.46
N THR A 87 -7.86 3.14 10.82
CA THR A 87 -6.54 3.78 10.77
C THR A 87 -5.78 3.25 9.56
N VAL A 88 -5.66 4.10 8.53
CA VAL A 88 -4.95 3.79 7.28
C VAL A 88 -3.52 4.30 7.37
N PHE A 89 -2.55 3.49 6.94
CA PHE A 89 -1.13 3.86 7.05
C PHE A 89 -0.26 3.28 5.94
N ILE A 90 0.93 3.86 5.77
CA ILE A 90 1.99 3.37 4.89
C ILE A 90 3.19 2.90 5.71
N ALA A 91 4.05 2.05 5.14
CA ALA A 91 5.16 1.42 5.87
C ALA A 91 6.14 2.44 6.48
N SER A 92 6.43 3.52 5.77
CA SER A 92 7.38 4.55 6.21
C SER A 92 6.93 5.38 7.42
N VAL A 93 5.70 5.19 7.91
CA VAL A 93 5.26 5.81 9.16
C VAL A 93 5.54 4.93 10.37
N VAL A 94 5.77 3.63 10.18
CA VAL A 94 5.94 2.68 11.27
C VAL A 94 7.41 2.65 11.71
N GLU A 95 7.64 2.81 13.00
CA GLU A 95 8.98 2.86 13.60
C GLU A 95 9.58 1.47 13.78
N ILE A 96 9.76 0.75 12.67
CA ILE A 96 10.62 -0.44 12.59
C ILE A 96 11.66 -0.15 11.52
N PRO A 97 12.96 -0.07 11.87
CA PRO A 97 14.00 0.17 10.88
C PRO A 97 14.10 -1.01 9.91
N THR A 98 14.38 -0.70 8.65
CA THR A 98 14.84 -1.69 7.69
C THR A 98 16.26 -2.17 8.08
N LYS A 99 16.69 -3.31 7.53
CA LYS A 99 18.09 -3.76 7.71
C LYS A 99 19.12 -2.70 7.30
N GLN A 100 18.83 -1.93 6.25
CA GLN A 100 19.74 -0.88 5.78
C GLN A 100 19.76 0.33 6.73
N GLU A 101 18.63 0.68 7.34
CA GLU A 101 18.58 1.75 8.34
C GLU A 101 19.25 1.34 9.65
N ALA A 102 19.13 0.07 10.03
CA ALA A 102 19.81 -0.49 11.20
C ALA A 102 21.35 -0.55 11.07
N GLU A 103 21.90 -0.44 9.88
CA GLU A 103 23.36 -0.31 9.68
C GLU A 103 23.90 1.08 10.06
N ARG A 104 23.02 2.07 10.29
CA ARG A 104 23.44 3.42 10.69
C ARG A 104 23.98 3.40 12.13
N PRO A 105 25.09 4.08 12.43
CA PRO A 105 25.71 4.07 13.76
C PRO A 105 24.80 4.48 14.92
N GLU A 106 23.76 5.26 14.64
CA GLU A 106 22.77 5.76 15.58
C GLU A 106 21.58 4.82 15.84
N CYS A 107 21.49 3.69 15.14
CA CYS A 107 20.41 2.71 15.31
C CYS A 107 20.90 1.50 16.12
N ASP A 108 20.33 1.31 17.31
CA ASP A 108 20.69 0.18 18.20
C ASP A 108 19.83 -1.08 17.96
N GLU A 109 18.89 -1.04 17.02
CA GLU A 109 17.93 -2.12 16.73
C GLU A 109 18.37 -3.05 15.60
N THR A 110 17.81 -4.27 15.54
CA THR A 110 18.28 -5.35 14.64
C THR A 110 17.88 -5.15 13.15
N GLY A 111 16.90 -4.31 12.86
CA GLY A 111 16.39 -4.06 11.51
C GLY A 111 15.62 -5.24 10.90
N MET A 112 14.52 -4.96 10.21
CA MET A 112 13.71 -5.98 9.52
C MET A 112 13.91 -5.90 8.00
N ALA A 113 13.84 -7.05 7.30
CA ALA A 113 13.86 -7.00 5.83
C ALA A 113 12.57 -6.33 5.33
N VAL A 114 12.67 -5.49 4.30
CA VAL A 114 11.51 -4.73 3.78
C VAL A 114 10.30 -5.63 3.50
N ILE A 115 10.52 -6.76 2.84
CA ILE A 115 9.42 -7.70 2.55
C ILE A 115 8.81 -8.32 3.80
N ASP A 116 9.62 -8.57 4.84
CA ASP A 116 9.14 -9.10 6.12
C ASP A 116 8.33 -8.04 6.87
N GLN A 117 8.71 -6.76 6.76
CA GLN A 117 7.94 -5.62 7.30
C GLN A 117 6.57 -5.54 6.62
N SER A 118 6.53 -5.55 5.28
CA SER A 118 5.27 -5.46 4.55
C SER A 118 4.33 -6.62 4.90
N ILE A 119 4.87 -7.85 5.05
CA ILE A 119 4.07 -9.00 5.51
C ILE A 119 3.63 -8.83 6.97
N ALA A 120 4.49 -8.34 7.86
CA ALA A 120 4.16 -8.11 9.27
C ALA A 120 3.06 -7.06 9.43
N PHE A 121 3.14 -5.95 8.68
CA PHE A 121 2.15 -4.88 8.65
C PHE A 121 0.83 -5.36 8.05
N ALA A 122 0.88 -6.09 6.93
CA ALA A 122 -0.30 -6.71 6.34
C ALA A 122 -0.99 -7.70 7.28
N LYS A 123 -0.21 -8.42 8.09
CA LYS A 123 -0.73 -9.36 9.09
C LYS A 123 -1.36 -8.67 10.30
N ALA A 124 -0.81 -7.52 10.71
CA ALA A 124 -1.36 -6.71 11.78
C ALA A 124 -2.60 -5.90 11.37
N SER A 125 -2.89 -5.84 10.06
CA SER A 125 -3.98 -5.09 9.45
C SER A 125 -5.15 -5.97 9.03
N GLU A 126 -6.34 -5.41 9.06
CA GLU A 126 -7.58 -6.03 8.60
C GLU A 126 -7.77 -5.86 7.09
N GLY A 127 -7.34 -4.72 6.55
CA GLY A 127 -7.39 -4.39 5.12
C GLY A 127 -6.02 -4.16 4.50
N ASN A 128 -5.87 -4.53 3.22
CA ASN A 128 -4.63 -4.38 2.46
C ASN A 128 -4.93 -3.78 1.08
N ALA A 129 -4.38 -2.59 0.81
CA ALA A 129 -4.62 -1.85 -0.42
C ALA A 129 -3.32 -1.66 -1.20
N PHE A 130 -3.29 -2.05 -2.47
CA PHE A 130 -2.14 -1.87 -3.36
C PHE A 130 -2.45 -0.83 -4.41
N VAL A 131 -1.68 0.26 -4.46
CA VAL A 131 -1.85 1.36 -5.40
C VAL A 131 -0.80 1.27 -6.50
N PHE A 132 -1.26 1.21 -7.74
CA PHE A 132 -0.42 1.21 -8.93
C PHE A 132 -0.75 2.38 -9.82
N THR A 133 0.28 3.17 -10.14
CA THR A 133 0.22 4.19 -11.17
C THR A 133 1.17 3.82 -12.31
N LYS A 134 0.94 4.39 -13.48
CA LYS A 134 1.78 4.17 -14.66
C LYS A 134 3.23 4.61 -14.42
N ALA A 135 3.40 5.73 -13.73
CA ALA A 135 4.70 6.38 -13.52
C ALA A 135 5.37 6.00 -12.20
N GLY A 136 4.60 5.50 -11.23
CA GLY A 136 5.07 4.87 -10.00
C GLY A 136 5.34 3.37 -10.14
N LEU A 137 5.74 2.90 -11.34
CA LEU A 137 6.08 1.51 -11.56
C LEU A 137 7.39 1.16 -10.83
N THR A 138 7.27 0.85 -9.55
CA THR A 138 8.38 0.47 -8.68
C THR A 138 8.37 -1.03 -8.45
N THR A 139 9.55 -1.63 -8.35
CA THR A 139 9.71 -3.06 -8.07
C THR A 139 9.15 -3.45 -6.69
N GLY A 140 9.02 -2.49 -5.76
CA GLY A 140 8.52 -2.70 -4.40
C GLY A 140 7.05 -3.13 -4.37
N ALA A 141 6.13 -2.27 -4.81
CA ALA A 141 4.69 -2.55 -4.75
C ALA A 141 4.31 -3.82 -5.55
N GLY A 142 4.98 -4.08 -6.68
CA GLY A 142 4.78 -5.31 -7.44
C GLY A 142 5.24 -6.57 -6.70
N ALA A 143 6.37 -6.51 -5.98
CA ALA A 143 6.85 -7.62 -5.17
C ALA A 143 5.90 -7.90 -3.98
N GLU A 144 5.39 -6.84 -3.35
CA GLU A 144 4.42 -6.93 -2.24
C GLU A 144 3.09 -7.55 -2.70
N ALA A 145 2.56 -7.11 -3.85
CA ALA A 145 1.32 -7.65 -4.43
C ALA A 145 1.42 -9.14 -4.80
N GLY A 146 2.63 -9.68 -4.99
CA GLY A 146 2.83 -11.13 -5.13
C GLY A 146 3.05 -11.85 -3.79
N ALA A 147 3.92 -11.31 -2.94
CA ALA A 147 4.37 -11.98 -1.71
C ALA A 147 3.31 -12.03 -0.62
N ILE A 148 2.51 -10.97 -0.46
CA ILE A 148 1.52 -10.85 0.61
C ILE A 148 0.34 -11.81 0.38
N PRO A 149 -0.33 -11.83 -0.79
CA PRO A 149 -1.37 -12.82 -1.07
C PRO A 149 -0.91 -14.27 -0.92
N GLU A 150 0.32 -14.58 -1.35
CA GLU A 150 0.91 -15.91 -1.19
C GLU A 150 1.16 -16.27 0.27
N TYR A 151 1.64 -15.31 1.09
CA TYR A 151 1.81 -15.51 2.54
C TYR A 151 0.48 -15.91 3.22
N PHE A 152 -0.61 -15.25 2.84
CA PHE A 152 -1.96 -15.57 3.33
C PHE A 152 -2.60 -16.78 2.64
N ARG A 153 -1.90 -17.41 1.69
CA ARG A 153 -2.36 -18.58 0.94
C ARG A 153 -3.68 -18.34 0.22
N LEU A 154 -3.89 -17.15 -0.33
CA LEU A 154 -5.19 -16.77 -0.91
C LEU A 154 -5.60 -17.68 -2.10
N ARG A 155 -4.62 -18.29 -2.79
CA ARG A 155 -4.81 -19.35 -3.82
C ARG A 155 -5.50 -20.61 -3.34
N ASN A 156 -5.49 -20.88 -2.04
CA ASN A 156 -5.99 -22.13 -1.48
C ASN A 156 -7.35 -21.89 -0.82
N ASP A 157 -8.44 -22.20 -1.52
CA ASP A 157 -9.81 -21.99 -1.05
C ASP A 157 -10.10 -22.55 0.33
N VAL A 158 -9.52 -23.71 0.66
CA VAL A 158 -9.76 -24.40 1.93
C VAL A 158 -8.74 -23.98 3.01
N GLY A 159 -7.55 -23.53 2.61
CA GLY A 159 -6.41 -23.25 3.49
C GLY A 159 -6.01 -21.78 3.61
N ARG A 160 -6.79 -20.86 3.02
CA ARG A 160 -6.56 -19.41 3.07
C ARG A 160 -6.62 -18.91 4.50
N LEU A 161 -5.71 -18.01 4.84
CA LEU A 161 -5.54 -17.44 6.18
C LEU A 161 -6.34 -16.14 6.36
N ARG A 162 -6.83 -15.55 5.27
CA ARG A 162 -7.65 -14.33 5.23
C ARG A 162 -8.68 -14.43 4.11
N ASP A 163 -9.70 -13.58 4.18
CA ASP A 163 -10.66 -13.39 3.10
C ASP A 163 -10.05 -12.49 2.01
N PRO A 164 -9.96 -12.92 0.73
CA PRO A 164 -9.41 -12.09 -0.35
C PRO A 164 -10.12 -10.76 -0.54
N ARG A 165 -11.39 -10.64 -0.10
CA ARG A 165 -12.14 -9.39 -0.18
C ARG A 165 -11.57 -8.28 0.69
N THR A 166 -10.69 -8.59 1.66
CA THR A 166 -9.97 -7.56 2.44
C THR A 166 -8.67 -7.11 1.77
N PHE A 167 -8.44 -7.53 0.53
CA PHE A 167 -7.33 -7.10 -0.33
C PHE A 167 -7.90 -6.44 -1.58
N CYS A 168 -7.32 -5.31 -2.00
CA CYS A 168 -7.76 -4.62 -3.21
C CYS A 168 -6.60 -3.97 -3.93
N ILE A 169 -6.60 -4.09 -5.25
CA ILE A 169 -5.70 -3.37 -6.15
C ILE A 169 -6.43 -2.14 -6.69
N PHE A 170 -5.78 -0.99 -6.56
CA PHE A 170 -6.20 0.30 -7.07
C PHE A 170 -5.25 0.68 -8.20
N ALA A 171 -5.75 0.73 -9.42
CA ALA A 171 -4.93 1.00 -10.59
C ALA A 171 -5.32 2.33 -11.28
N GLU A 172 -4.31 3.12 -11.67
CA GLU A 172 -4.53 4.34 -12.44
C GLU A 172 -5.21 4.00 -13.77
N ALA A 173 -6.25 4.76 -14.11
CA ALA A 173 -7.01 4.67 -15.34
C ALA A 173 -7.34 6.05 -15.91
N THR A 174 -7.86 6.08 -17.13
CA THR A 174 -8.65 7.20 -17.65
C THR A 174 -10.12 6.83 -17.63
N ALA A 175 -10.99 7.76 -17.23
CA ALA A 175 -12.43 7.56 -17.29
C ALA A 175 -13.00 8.05 -18.62
N ASP A 176 -13.75 7.17 -19.31
CA ASP A 176 -14.69 7.57 -20.34
C ASP A 176 -16.05 7.83 -19.68
N SER A 177 -16.28 9.10 -19.33
CA SER A 177 -17.52 9.53 -18.66
C SER A 177 -18.78 9.32 -19.49
N GLU A 178 -18.68 9.25 -20.83
CA GLU A 178 -19.85 9.01 -21.69
C GLU A 178 -20.28 7.54 -21.66
N ARG A 179 -19.33 6.64 -21.43
CA ARG A 179 -19.56 5.18 -21.40
C ARG A 179 -19.57 4.60 -20.00
N ASN A 180 -19.18 5.37 -18.99
CA ASN A 180 -18.96 4.91 -17.62
C ASN A 180 -17.99 3.72 -17.57
N VAL A 181 -16.88 3.83 -18.32
CA VAL A 181 -15.84 2.81 -18.44
C VAL A 181 -14.50 3.41 -18.03
N TYR A 182 -13.68 2.63 -17.32
CA TYR A 182 -12.28 2.95 -17.06
C TYR A 182 -11.38 2.22 -18.05
N GLU A 183 -10.45 2.95 -18.65
CA GLU A 183 -9.37 2.40 -19.46
C GLU A 183 -8.07 2.43 -18.63
N PRO A 184 -7.50 1.26 -18.25
CA PRO A 184 -6.29 1.21 -17.43
C PRO A 184 -5.12 1.94 -18.08
N ARG A 185 -4.43 2.80 -17.33
CA ARG A 185 -3.15 3.42 -17.74
C ARG A 185 -1.95 2.64 -17.23
N PHE A 186 -2.14 1.94 -16.12
CA PHE A 186 -1.25 0.90 -15.64
C PHE A 186 -1.67 -0.45 -16.25
N SER A 187 -0.69 -1.21 -16.72
CA SER A 187 -0.88 -2.63 -17.09
C SER A 187 0.40 -3.39 -16.79
N SER A 188 0.24 -4.55 -16.19
CA SER A 188 1.30 -5.53 -15.95
C SER A 188 0.65 -6.89 -15.97
N ALA A 189 1.09 -7.80 -16.85
CA ALA A 189 0.47 -9.11 -17.00
C ALA A 189 0.30 -9.85 -15.66
N SER A 190 1.31 -9.78 -14.78
CA SER A 190 1.24 -10.44 -13.49
C SER A 190 0.28 -9.79 -12.50
N ILE A 191 0.06 -8.48 -12.60
CA ILE A 191 -0.88 -7.75 -11.74
C ILE A 191 -2.29 -7.92 -12.29
N ASP A 192 -2.47 -7.75 -13.60
CA ASP A 192 -3.75 -7.87 -14.31
C ASP A 192 -4.42 -9.25 -14.12
N GLU A 193 -3.66 -10.29 -13.77
CA GLU A 193 -4.14 -11.65 -13.46
C GLU A 193 -4.31 -11.94 -11.95
N MET A 194 -4.21 -10.93 -11.06
CA MET A 194 -4.30 -11.14 -9.61
C MET A 194 -5.71 -11.49 -9.12
N ASP A 195 -6.76 -11.12 -9.87
CA ASP A 195 -8.12 -11.56 -9.61
C ASP A 195 -8.28 -13.06 -9.89
N ASP A 196 -7.78 -13.55 -11.03
CA ASP A 196 -7.74 -14.96 -11.37
C ASP A 196 -6.83 -15.78 -10.43
N ALA A 197 -5.70 -15.19 -10.02
CA ALA A 197 -4.71 -15.91 -9.23
C ALA A 197 -5.02 -15.97 -7.74
N TYR A 198 -5.70 -14.97 -7.16
CA TYR A 198 -5.88 -14.85 -5.71
C TYR A 198 -7.26 -14.33 -5.28
N ASP A 199 -8.23 -14.21 -6.20
CA ASP A 199 -9.54 -13.57 -5.99
C ASP A 199 -9.44 -12.10 -5.53
N LEU A 200 -8.37 -11.39 -5.89
CA LEU A 200 -8.22 -9.98 -5.52
C LEU A 200 -9.20 -9.09 -6.28
N ARG A 201 -9.69 -8.05 -5.61
CA ARG A 201 -10.53 -7.04 -6.26
C ARG A 201 -9.67 -6.02 -6.99
N PHE A 202 -10.18 -5.58 -8.13
CA PHE A 202 -9.66 -4.43 -8.87
C PHE A 202 -10.61 -3.25 -8.79
N ARG A 203 -10.04 -2.08 -8.54
CA ARG A 203 -10.71 -0.80 -8.66
C ARG A 203 -9.79 0.17 -9.38
N TYR A 204 -10.40 1.15 -10.05
CA TYR A 204 -9.69 2.13 -10.85
C TYR A 204 -9.86 3.53 -10.27
N PHE A 205 -8.90 4.39 -10.54
CA PHE A 205 -8.96 5.82 -10.19
C PHE A 205 -8.25 6.65 -11.26
N VAL A 206 -8.68 7.89 -11.46
CA VAL A 206 -8.08 8.85 -12.39
C VAL A 206 -7.21 9.90 -11.69
N ASP A 207 -7.55 10.22 -10.43
CA ASP A 207 -6.88 11.26 -9.63
C ASP A 207 -6.93 10.95 -8.12
N ARG A 208 -6.33 11.84 -7.30
CA ARG A 208 -6.24 11.65 -5.84
C ARG A 208 -7.62 11.66 -5.15
N PRO A 209 -8.54 12.61 -5.44
CA PRO A 209 -9.89 12.56 -4.90
C PRO A 209 -10.60 11.23 -5.16
N GLU A 210 -10.56 10.73 -6.40
CA GLU A 210 -11.22 9.47 -6.72
C GLU A 210 -10.55 8.27 -6.04
N LEU A 211 -9.22 8.28 -5.89
CA LEU A 211 -8.52 7.25 -5.11
C LEU A 211 -9.00 7.23 -3.65
N VAL A 212 -9.17 8.40 -3.02
CA VAL A 212 -9.71 8.51 -1.65
C VAL A 212 -11.12 7.91 -1.59
N ASP A 213 -12.03 8.36 -2.46
CA ASP A 213 -13.42 7.89 -2.47
C ASP A 213 -13.48 6.36 -2.68
N THR A 214 -12.65 5.85 -3.60
CA THR A 214 -12.59 4.43 -3.93
C THR A 214 -12.02 3.59 -2.77
N LEU A 215 -11.05 4.13 -2.02
CA LEU A 215 -10.49 3.52 -0.80
C LEU A 215 -11.53 3.46 0.32
N VAL A 216 -12.23 4.59 0.57
CA VAL A 216 -13.33 4.67 1.55
C VAL A 216 -14.38 3.61 1.24
N ASP A 217 -14.85 3.56 -0.01
CA ASP A 217 -15.85 2.56 -0.44
C ASP A 217 -15.36 1.11 -0.28
N PHE A 218 -14.06 0.85 -0.45
CA PHE A 218 -13.51 -0.49 -0.24
C PHE A 218 -13.50 -0.86 1.24
N ILE A 219 -13.07 0.07 2.10
CA ILE A 219 -12.95 -0.12 3.54
C ILE A 219 -14.33 -0.37 4.16
N GLU A 220 -15.30 0.49 3.86
CA GLU A 220 -16.66 0.41 4.42
C GLU A 220 -17.43 -0.80 3.89
N ALA A 221 -17.23 -1.18 2.62
CA ALA A 221 -17.94 -2.31 2.04
C ALA A 221 -17.36 -3.68 2.45
N TYR A 222 -16.07 -3.76 2.75
CA TYR A 222 -15.38 -5.04 2.96
C TYR A 222 -14.55 -5.12 4.22
N VAL A 223 -13.69 -4.14 4.51
CA VAL A 223 -12.76 -4.25 5.63
C VAL A 223 -13.50 -4.18 6.96
N VAL A 224 -14.29 -3.13 7.21
CA VAL A 224 -15.03 -2.93 8.47
C VAL A 224 -16.04 -4.06 8.74
N PRO A 225 -16.85 -4.50 7.76
CA PRO A 225 -17.80 -5.59 8.00
C PRO A 225 -17.12 -6.94 8.29
N LEU A 226 -15.97 -7.20 7.67
CA LEU A 226 -15.27 -8.48 7.80
C LEU A 226 -14.30 -8.51 9.00
N SER A 227 -13.81 -7.36 9.47
CA SER A 227 -12.98 -7.28 10.68
C SER A 227 -13.76 -7.70 11.93
N SER A 228 -15.04 -7.30 12.00
CA SER A 228 -15.96 -7.62 13.10
C SER A 228 -16.38 -9.10 13.17
N SER A 229 -16.02 -9.90 12.16
CA SER A 229 -16.40 -11.31 12.03
C SER A 229 -15.28 -12.29 12.42
N THR A 230 -14.12 -11.78 12.87
CA THR A 230 -12.93 -12.55 13.27
C THR A 230 -12.68 -12.46 14.76
#